data_AF-A0A356QE22-F1
#
_entry.id   AF-A0A356QE22-F1
#
_cell.length_a   1.000
_cell.length_b   1.000
_cell.length_c   1.000
_cell.angle_alpha   90.00
_cell.angle_beta   90.00
_cell.angle_gamma   90.00
#
_symmetry.space_group_name_H-M   'P 1'
#
loop_
_entity.id
_entity.type
_entity.pdbx_description
1 polymer ?
#
loop_
_entity_poly.entity_id
_entity_poly.type
_entity_poly.pdbx_seq_one_letter_code
_entity_poly.pdbx_strand_id
1 'polypeptide(L)'
;ELVGRLQGKQWAIIDTVGMSQRDQRVIEQIAHLQGGQSTVRLVLLLNAASQPETLEEVVLRYRQAARAAGAELDDCIITKQDEAGRLAPVLDIVMRHGMRVLFGSYGQQVPEDMVVATPPALIDQALSANVSSSARAETAPLSLPRWSRDVLGQGRRLSSVLTRLRQRVVDFHRLEAAWDIAALPGVIQDQRLDELLAGASTTRDALGVVWSPRRNERGCDWSMPDVALNEQGAWLALTRLQHRQLAGWQPRLVRCAGDVAVHLLPTLPDAEALAWLNAQHLTWVSMVPASQRVYCQGERYTLRSLFQESTLTHSVGIRFRGQSMQLSSAYVEAQDVSGNPVLAWVGEVSDPESTKRIVRRYWLTPARLGSDVLTLLITQLQSDGLASLTKRAWQQLKEADGGDVSSELRLLMASGAAAVAGHLDIVDDEDAQALRADLLRLLGTQRKRRDTALLDALVHVLMARDAIRQLGSVSREGVV
;
A
#
# COMPACT_ATOMS: atom_id res chain seq x y z
N GLU A 1 -23.92 -28.12 56.86
CA GLU A 1 -23.02 -27.38 57.78
C GLU A 1 -22.29 -26.19 57.15
N LEU A 2 -21.68 -26.29 55.96
CA LEU A 2 -20.88 -25.20 55.36
C LEU A 2 -21.69 -23.90 55.09
N VAL A 3 -22.91 -24.01 54.56
CA VAL A 3 -23.79 -22.86 54.26
C VAL A 3 -24.16 -22.08 55.55
N GLY A 4 -24.37 -22.78 56.67
CA GLY A 4 -24.66 -22.15 57.96
C GLY A 4 -23.49 -21.34 58.53
N ARG A 5 -22.23 -21.72 58.21
CA ARG A 5 -21.02 -20.97 58.60
C ARG A 5 -20.76 -19.72 57.75
N LEU A 6 -21.40 -19.64 56.58
CA LEU A 6 -21.31 -18.50 55.66
C LEU A 6 -22.48 -17.51 55.83
N GLN A 7 -23.52 -17.87 56.60
CA GLN A 7 -24.62 -16.97 56.93
C GLN A 7 -24.11 -15.72 57.66
N GLY A 8 -24.47 -14.54 57.15
CA GLY A 8 -24.05 -13.24 57.70
C GLY A 8 -22.74 -12.68 57.13
N LYS A 9 -22.04 -13.40 56.24
CA LYS A 9 -20.89 -12.84 55.49
C LYS A 9 -21.39 -12.07 54.27
N GLN A 10 -20.83 -10.88 54.04
CA GLN A 10 -21.19 -10.04 52.89
C GLN A 10 -20.66 -10.63 51.56
N TRP A 11 -19.55 -11.36 51.61
CA TRP A 11 -18.92 -12.00 50.44
C TRP A 11 -18.43 -13.40 50.80
N ALA A 12 -18.59 -14.33 49.87
CA ALA A 12 -17.97 -15.66 49.92
C ALA A 12 -17.19 -15.88 48.61
N ILE A 13 -15.90 -16.17 48.72
CA ILE A 13 -15.03 -16.50 47.58
C ILE A 13 -14.99 -18.02 47.47
N ILE A 14 -15.33 -18.54 46.29
CA ILE A 14 -15.35 -19.97 45.99
C ILE A 14 -14.10 -20.27 45.16
N ASP A 15 -13.17 -21.01 45.73
CA ASP A 15 -12.01 -21.51 45.00
C ASP A 15 -12.38 -22.82 44.28
N THR A 16 -11.97 -22.93 43.02
CA THR A 16 -12.27 -24.07 42.15
C THR A 16 -11.01 -24.85 41.83
N VAL A 17 -11.12 -26.17 41.71
CA VAL A 17 -9.99 -27.01 41.32
C VAL A 17 -9.49 -26.60 39.93
N GLY A 18 -8.17 -26.41 39.79
CA GLY A 18 -7.55 -26.12 38.49
C GLY A 18 -7.75 -27.27 37.50
N MET A 19 -8.41 -26.99 36.39
CA MET A 19 -8.67 -27.96 35.32
C MET A 19 -8.03 -27.53 34.01
N SER A 20 -7.66 -28.51 33.18
CA SER A 20 -7.29 -28.21 31.80
C SER A 20 -8.47 -27.54 31.09
N GLN A 21 -8.21 -26.51 30.31
CA GLN A 21 -9.21 -25.84 29.48
C GLN A 21 -9.91 -26.80 28.51
N ARG A 22 -9.31 -27.95 28.21
CA ARG A 22 -9.85 -28.98 27.31
C ARG A 22 -10.71 -30.03 28.03
N ASP A 23 -10.82 -29.96 29.35
CA ASP A 23 -11.60 -30.90 30.15
C ASP A 23 -13.10 -30.58 30.06
N GLN A 24 -13.90 -31.55 29.66
CA GLN A 24 -15.36 -31.39 29.52
C GLN A 24 -16.05 -31.14 30.88
N ARG A 25 -15.40 -31.51 31.99
CA ARG A 25 -15.90 -31.29 33.37
C ARG A 25 -15.97 -29.83 33.79
N VAL A 26 -15.35 -28.91 33.03
CA VAL A 26 -15.46 -27.45 33.23
C VAL A 26 -16.92 -26.99 33.17
N ILE A 27 -17.72 -27.54 32.24
CA ILE A 27 -19.14 -27.20 32.09
C ILE A 27 -19.94 -27.66 33.31
N GLU A 28 -19.70 -28.88 33.77
CA GLU A 28 -20.40 -29.46 34.93
C GLU A 28 -20.10 -28.68 36.20
N GLN A 29 -18.86 -28.26 36.43
CA GLN A 29 -18.52 -27.43 37.59
C GLN A 29 -19.21 -26.08 37.57
N ILE A 30 -19.23 -25.39 36.42
CA ILE A 30 -19.92 -24.09 36.32
C ILE A 30 -21.43 -24.27 36.52
N ALA A 31 -22.02 -25.32 35.97
CA ALA A 31 -23.45 -25.63 36.17
C ALA A 31 -23.79 -25.91 37.64
N HIS A 32 -22.92 -26.63 38.37
CA HIS A 32 -23.10 -26.88 39.81
C HIS A 32 -23.04 -25.59 40.64
N LEU A 33 -22.22 -24.61 40.23
CA LEU A 33 -22.13 -23.31 40.91
C LEU A 33 -23.38 -22.45 40.69
N GLN A 34 -24.07 -22.62 39.56
CA GLN A 34 -25.29 -21.86 39.21
C GLN A 34 -26.60 -22.50 39.72
N GLY A 35 -26.57 -23.76 40.15
CA GLY A 35 -27.76 -24.48 40.62
C GLY A 35 -28.30 -24.05 42.01
N GLY A 36 -27.69 -23.05 42.65
CA GLY A 36 -28.08 -22.55 43.97
C GLY A 36 -29.06 -21.36 43.94
N GLN A 37 -29.55 -20.94 45.10
CA GLN A 37 -30.45 -19.77 45.25
C GLN A 37 -29.72 -18.41 45.21
N SER A 38 -28.38 -18.40 45.13
CA SER A 38 -27.55 -17.20 45.19
C SER A 38 -26.84 -16.95 43.86
N THR A 39 -26.75 -15.69 43.43
CA THR A 39 -26.03 -15.30 42.22
C THR A 39 -24.52 -15.46 42.39
N VAL A 40 -23.90 -16.32 41.59
CA VAL A 40 -22.44 -16.52 41.57
C VAL A 40 -21.83 -15.73 40.42
N ARG A 41 -20.94 -14.79 40.74
CA ARG A 41 -20.14 -14.03 39.78
C ARG A 41 -18.89 -14.82 39.42
N LEU A 42 -18.74 -15.21 38.16
CA LEU A 42 -17.58 -15.94 37.67
C LEU A 42 -16.46 -14.96 37.29
N VAL A 43 -15.21 -15.31 37.63
CA VAL A 43 -14.03 -14.51 37.30
C VAL A 43 -12.95 -15.44 36.74
N LEU A 44 -12.47 -15.16 35.53
CA LEU A 44 -11.45 -15.97 34.86
C LEU A 44 -10.04 -15.52 35.26
N LEU A 45 -9.19 -16.46 35.69
CA LEU A 45 -7.78 -16.16 35.95
C LEU A 45 -6.96 -16.40 34.68
N LEU A 46 -6.32 -15.35 34.17
CA LEU A 46 -5.48 -15.39 32.98
C LEU A 46 -4.02 -15.25 33.38
N ASN A 47 -3.22 -16.30 33.16
CA ASN A 47 -1.79 -16.28 33.44
C ASN A 47 -1.06 -15.46 32.35
N ALA A 48 -0.55 -14.28 32.73
CA ALA A 48 0.13 -13.35 31.83
C ALA A 48 1.38 -13.94 31.15
N ALA A 49 2.02 -14.95 31.74
CA ALA A 49 3.19 -15.62 31.17
C ALA A 49 2.84 -16.70 30.12
N SER A 50 1.54 -16.91 29.84
CA SER A 50 1.08 -17.90 28.86
C SER A 50 1.22 -17.41 27.41
N GLN A 51 1.38 -18.35 26.48
CA GLN A 51 1.41 -18.03 25.04
C GLN A 51 0.05 -17.49 24.56
N PRO A 52 0.03 -16.56 23.56
CA PRO A 52 -1.20 -15.94 23.05
C PRO A 52 -2.26 -16.97 22.62
N GLU A 53 -1.84 -18.05 21.95
CA GLU A 53 -2.73 -19.11 21.47
C GLU A 53 -3.38 -19.87 22.64
N THR A 54 -2.66 -20.01 23.76
CA THR A 54 -3.17 -20.65 24.98
C THR A 54 -4.18 -19.75 25.68
N LEU A 55 -3.89 -18.45 25.77
CA LEU A 55 -4.81 -17.46 26.34
C LEU A 55 -6.13 -17.39 25.55
N GLU A 56 -6.04 -17.37 24.21
CA GLU A 56 -7.20 -17.42 23.31
C GLU A 56 -8.03 -18.68 23.54
N GLU A 57 -7.39 -19.86 23.59
CA GLU A 57 -8.07 -21.13 23.82
C GLU A 57 -8.78 -21.13 25.19
N VAL A 58 -8.14 -20.62 26.24
CA VAL A 58 -8.72 -20.55 27.59
C VAL A 58 -9.97 -19.66 27.58
N VAL A 59 -9.90 -18.44 27.05
CA VAL A 59 -11.04 -17.51 27.04
C VAL A 59 -12.21 -18.10 26.27
N LEU A 60 -11.98 -18.63 25.07
CA LEU A 60 -13.04 -19.22 24.24
C LEU A 60 -13.73 -20.39 24.94
N ARG A 61 -12.97 -21.34 25.48
CA ARG A 61 -13.53 -22.55 26.09
C ARG A 61 -14.28 -22.26 27.38
N TYR A 62 -13.74 -21.43 28.26
CA TYR A 62 -14.40 -21.11 29.52
C TYR A 62 -15.65 -20.23 29.31
N ARG A 63 -15.64 -19.29 28.36
CA ARG A 63 -16.85 -18.53 28.00
C ARG A 63 -17.91 -19.41 27.36
N GLN A 64 -17.52 -20.34 26.49
CA GLN A 64 -18.45 -21.31 25.91
C GLN A 64 -19.07 -22.20 26.99
N ALA A 65 -18.27 -22.67 27.94
CA ALA A 65 -18.74 -23.47 29.06
C ALA A 65 -19.68 -22.70 29.99
N ALA A 66 -19.36 -21.44 30.31
CA ALA A 66 -20.22 -20.56 31.10
C ALA A 66 -21.57 -20.34 30.41
N ARG A 67 -21.56 -20.00 29.11
CA ARG A 67 -22.80 -19.83 28.32
C ARG A 67 -23.64 -21.10 28.27
N ALA A 68 -23.01 -22.27 28.09
CA ALA A 68 -23.71 -23.56 28.10
C ALA A 68 -24.38 -23.86 29.45
N ALA A 69 -23.80 -23.37 30.55
CA ALA A 69 -24.35 -23.46 31.90
C ALA A 69 -25.30 -22.30 32.27
N GLY A 70 -25.62 -21.41 31.33
CA GLY A 70 -26.52 -20.26 31.57
C GLY A 70 -25.90 -19.11 32.36
N ALA A 71 -24.57 -19.02 32.41
CA ALA A 71 -23.84 -17.96 33.10
C ALA A 71 -23.03 -17.07 32.13
N GLU A 72 -22.67 -15.89 32.62
CA GLU A 72 -21.76 -14.96 31.94
C GLU A 72 -20.35 -15.03 32.57
N LEU A 73 -19.33 -14.93 31.71
CA LEU A 73 -17.92 -14.91 32.11
C LEU A 73 -17.22 -13.79 31.35
N ASP A 74 -17.40 -12.57 31.85
CA ASP A 74 -16.83 -11.36 31.25
C ASP A 74 -15.81 -10.68 32.17
N ASP A 75 -15.60 -11.20 33.38
CA ASP A 75 -14.63 -10.69 34.35
C ASP A 75 -13.36 -11.54 34.36
N CYS A 76 -12.20 -10.89 34.47
CA CYS A 76 -10.92 -11.59 34.64
C CYS A 76 -9.98 -10.95 35.66
N ILE A 77 -9.03 -11.77 36.14
CA ILE A 77 -7.85 -11.36 36.91
C ILE A 77 -6.63 -11.78 36.11
N ILE A 78 -5.70 -10.85 35.90
CA ILE A 78 -4.44 -11.13 35.21
C ILE A 78 -3.40 -11.52 36.26
N THR A 79 -2.99 -12.78 36.28
CA THR A 79 -2.05 -13.33 37.27
C THR A 79 -0.64 -13.46 36.71
N LYS A 80 0.35 -13.57 37.61
CA LYS A 80 1.77 -13.82 37.28
C LYS A 80 2.36 -12.77 36.33
N GLN A 81 2.02 -11.51 36.56
CA GLN A 81 2.51 -10.41 35.74
C GLN A 81 4.03 -10.20 35.88
N ASP A 82 4.59 -10.57 37.03
CA ASP A 82 6.03 -10.61 37.32
C ASP A 82 6.78 -11.71 36.56
N GLU A 83 6.11 -12.83 36.27
CA GLU A 83 6.68 -13.92 35.45
C GLU A 83 6.51 -13.66 33.94
N ALA A 84 5.68 -12.68 33.56
CA ALA A 84 5.36 -12.39 32.17
C ALA A 84 6.43 -11.51 31.53
N GLY A 85 7.15 -12.05 30.54
CA GLY A 85 8.14 -11.26 29.79
C GLY A 85 7.53 -10.08 29.02
N ARG A 86 6.24 -10.12 28.69
CA ARG A 86 5.46 -9.03 28.10
C ARG A 86 4.00 -9.15 28.51
N LEU A 87 3.37 -8.03 28.87
CA LEU A 87 1.95 -7.99 29.22
C LEU A 87 1.04 -7.86 27.98
N ALA A 88 1.59 -7.49 26.82
CA ALA A 88 0.83 -7.25 25.59
C ALA A 88 -0.07 -8.42 25.13
N PRO A 89 0.36 -9.70 25.15
CA PRO A 89 -0.48 -10.82 24.74
C PRO A 89 -1.78 -10.96 25.55
N VAL A 90 -1.71 -10.83 26.88
CA VAL A 90 -2.90 -10.95 27.73
C VAL A 90 -3.81 -9.73 27.61
N LEU A 91 -3.26 -8.54 27.43
CA LEU A 91 -4.06 -7.32 27.20
C LEU A 91 -4.80 -7.38 25.86
N ASP A 92 -4.14 -7.82 24.79
CA ASP A 92 -4.76 -8.01 23.48
C ASP A 92 -5.95 -8.98 23.56
N ILE A 93 -5.78 -10.12 24.24
CA ILE A 93 -6.86 -11.09 24.48
C ILE A 93 -8.02 -10.47 25.26
N VAL A 94 -7.73 -9.77 26.36
CA VAL A 94 -8.75 -9.08 27.17
C VAL A 94 -9.52 -8.06 26.32
N MET A 95 -8.82 -7.25 25.51
CA MET A 95 -9.43 -6.23 24.66
C MET A 95 -10.28 -6.84 23.54
N ARG A 96 -9.77 -7.83 22.81
CA ARG A 96 -10.48 -8.52 21.72
C ARG A 96 -11.75 -9.21 22.20
N HIS A 97 -11.72 -9.78 23.41
CA HIS A 97 -12.88 -10.49 23.99
C HIS A 97 -13.78 -9.61 24.85
N GLY A 98 -13.43 -8.32 25.01
CA GLY A 98 -14.21 -7.35 25.79
C GLY A 98 -14.28 -7.69 27.28
N MET A 99 -13.23 -8.29 27.85
CA MET A 99 -13.21 -8.71 29.25
C MET A 99 -12.93 -7.53 30.18
N ARG A 100 -13.61 -7.49 31.33
CA ARG A 100 -13.37 -6.53 32.40
C ARG A 100 -12.29 -7.06 33.35
N VAL A 101 -11.14 -6.41 33.36
CA VAL A 101 -10.04 -6.75 34.29
C VAL A 101 -10.34 -6.17 35.67
N LEU A 102 -10.37 -7.03 36.69
CA LEU A 102 -10.65 -6.63 38.07
C LEU A 102 -9.36 -6.33 38.83
N PHE A 103 -8.40 -7.27 38.77
CA PHE A 103 -7.15 -7.21 39.52
C PHE A 103 -5.98 -7.73 38.68
N GLY A 104 -4.78 -7.26 39.03
CA GLY A 104 -3.51 -7.81 38.60
C GLY A 104 -2.74 -8.39 39.78
N SER A 105 -1.99 -9.49 39.57
CA SER A 105 -1.07 -10.04 40.57
C SER A 105 0.38 -10.09 40.08
N TYR A 106 1.32 -9.73 40.96
CA TYR A 106 2.74 -9.47 40.62
C TYR A 106 3.73 -10.22 41.53
N GLY A 107 3.28 -11.29 42.20
CA GLY A 107 4.10 -12.04 43.13
C GLY A 107 3.29 -13.03 43.97
N GLN A 108 3.85 -13.45 45.10
CA GLN A 108 3.32 -14.51 45.97
C GLN A 108 2.92 -14.03 47.38
N GLN A 109 3.16 -12.77 47.73
CA GLN A 109 2.79 -12.19 49.02
C GLN A 109 1.30 -11.80 49.06
N VAL A 110 0.63 -12.15 50.17
CA VAL A 110 -0.81 -11.94 50.35
C VAL A 110 -1.06 -11.04 51.56
N PRO A 111 -1.72 -9.88 51.39
CA PRO A 111 -2.40 -9.37 50.19
C PRO A 111 -1.57 -8.45 49.28
N GLU A 112 -0.29 -8.22 49.59
CA GLU A 112 0.52 -7.12 49.06
C GLU A 112 0.72 -7.16 47.55
N ASP A 113 0.79 -8.36 46.94
CA ASP A 113 1.11 -8.52 45.52
C ASP A 113 -0.15 -8.54 44.61
N MET A 114 -1.31 -8.11 45.10
CA MET A 114 -2.56 -8.01 44.32
C MET A 114 -3.11 -6.58 44.31
N VAL A 115 -3.25 -6.00 43.12
CA VAL A 115 -3.68 -4.59 42.94
C VAL A 115 -4.87 -4.50 42.01
N VAL A 116 -5.74 -3.51 42.23
CA VAL A 116 -6.82 -3.18 41.31
C VAL A 116 -6.23 -2.82 39.95
N ALA A 117 -6.71 -3.48 38.90
CA ALA A 117 -6.27 -3.22 37.54
C ALA A 117 -6.84 -1.88 37.05
N THR A 118 -5.97 -0.89 36.81
CA THR A 118 -6.37 0.36 36.18
C THR A 118 -5.81 0.44 34.77
N PRO A 119 -6.56 0.98 33.78
CA PRO A 119 -6.07 1.08 32.41
C PRO A 119 -4.72 1.80 32.29
N PRO A 120 -4.48 2.97 32.95
CA PRO A 120 -3.18 3.63 32.89
C PRO A 120 -2.04 2.74 33.40
N ALA A 121 -2.21 2.07 34.55
CA ALA A 121 -1.16 1.22 35.11
C ALA A 121 -0.83 0.01 34.23
N LEU A 122 -1.84 -0.62 33.61
CA LEU A 122 -1.63 -1.74 32.69
C LEU A 122 -0.94 -1.30 31.39
N ILE A 123 -1.30 -0.12 30.87
CA ILE A 123 -0.66 0.47 29.70
C ILE A 123 0.80 0.80 30.02
N ASP A 124 1.05 1.48 31.14
CA ASP A 124 2.40 1.83 31.57
C ASP A 124 3.27 0.59 31.76
N GLN A 125 2.75 -0.48 32.37
CA GLN A 125 3.47 -1.74 32.54
C GLN A 125 3.76 -2.44 31.20
N ALA A 126 2.80 -2.46 30.29
CA ALA A 126 2.98 -3.04 28.95
C ALA A 126 4.03 -2.28 28.12
N LEU A 127 4.13 -0.96 28.31
CA LEU A 127 5.13 -0.12 27.64
C LEU A 127 6.49 -0.14 28.34
N SER A 128 6.52 -0.30 29.68
CA SER A 128 7.74 -0.30 30.50
C SER A 128 8.52 -1.62 30.43
N ALA A 129 7.86 -2.75 30.16
CA ALA A 129 8.49 -4.07 30.06
C ALA A 129 9.52 -4.20 28.91
N ASN A 130 9.66 -3.20 28.04
CA ASN A 130 10.71 -3.13 27.02
C ASN A 130 12.09 -2.66 27.56
N VAL A 131 12.20 -2.30 28.85
CA VAL A 131 13.43 -1.70 29.42
C VAL A 131 14.29 -2.68 30.24
N SER A 132 13.81 -3.87 30.60
CA SER A 132 14.58 -4.76 31.50
C SER A 132 14.45 -6.26 31.19
N SER A 133 15.41 -6.75 30.40
CA SER A 133 16.19 -8.00 30.63
C SER A 133 16.55 -8.71 29.33
N SER A 134 17.73 -8.35 28.83
CA SER A 134 18.57 -9.25 28.07
C SER A 134 19.05 -10.39 29.00
N ALA A 135 18.44 -11.57 28.92
CA ALA A 135 19.03 -12.80 29.45
C ALA A 135 18.63 -14.00 28.60
N ARG A 136 19.56 -14.35 27.69
CA ARG A 136 19.78 -15.66 27.03
C ARG A 136 18.64 -16.69 27.18
N ALA A 137 17.75 -16.73 26.19
CA ALA A 137 17.14 -17.96 25.73
C ALA A 137 17.50 -18.11 24.26
N GLU A 138 18.00 -19.28 23.87
CA GLU A 138 18.41 -19.61 22.51
C GLU A 138 17.27 -19.31 21.53
N THR A 139 17.40 -18.21 20.81
CA THR A 139 16.54 -17.88 19.69
C THR A 139 16.73 -18.95 18.63
N ALA A 140 15.68 -19.72 18.34
CA ALA A 140 15.44 -20.11 16.97
C ALA A 140 15.62 -18.82 16.14
N PRO A 141 16.53 -18.79 15.15
CA PRO A 141 16.93 -17.54 14.55
C PRO A 141 15.68 -16.83 14.06
N LEU A 142 15.48 -15.59 14.51
CA LEU A 142 14.73 -14.64 13.71
C LEU A 142 15.32 -14.77 12.31
N SER A 143 14.57 -15.38 11.41
CA SER A 143 14.85 -15.30 9.98
C SER A 143 14.59 -13.85 9.59
N LEU A 144 15.54 -12.97 9.97
CA LEU A 144 15.73 -11.70 9.34
C LEU A 144 15.81 -12.03 7.85
N PRO A 145 14.93 -11.47 7.01
CA PRO A 145 15.00 -11.80 5.62
C PRO A 145 16.34 -11.28 5.09
N ARG A 146 16.88 -11.94 4.05
CA ARG A 146 18.31 -11.90 3.63
C ARG A 146 18.95 -10.50 3.47
N TRP A 147 18.16 -9.43 3.49
CA TRP A 147 18.54 -8.04 3.30
C TRP A 147 19.11 -7.34 4.55
N SER A 148 18.82 -7.77 5.79
CA SER A 148 19.30 -7.05 6.99
C SER A 148 20.82 -7.08 7.17
N ARG A 149 21.50 -8.11 6.64
CA ARG A 149 22.97 -8.25 6.73
C ARG A 149 23.72 -7.33 5.78
N ASP A 150 23.13 -6.97 4.64
CA ASP A 150 23.75 -6.09 3.64
C ASP A 150 23.45 -4.60 3.90
N VAL A 151 22.29 -4.27 4.48
CA VAL A 151 21.83 -2.88 4.69
C VAL A 151 22.71 -2.10 5.67
N LEU A 152 23.25 -2.75 6.72
CA LEU A 152 24.18 -2.09 7.66
C LEU A 152 25.55 -1.76 7.03
N GLY A 153 26.02 -2.59 6.09
CA GLY A 153 27.26 -2.34 5.33
C GLY A 153 27.10 -1.32 4.20
N GLN A 154 25.87 -1.12 3.71
CA GLN A 154 25.56 -0.25 2.58
C GLN A 154 24.89 1.08 2.96
N GLY A 155 24.77 1.42 4.25
CA GLY A 155 24.03 2.59 4.74
C GLY A 155 24.41 3.94 4.10
N ARG A 156 25.71 4.18 3.83
CA ARG A 156 26.16 5.39 3.12
C ARG A 156 25.67 5.43 1.66
N ARG A 157 25.70 4.29 0.98
CA ARG A 157 25.24 4.16 -0.41
C ARG A 157 23.73 4.30 -0.50
N LEU A 158 22.98 3.67 0.42
CA LEU A 158 21.54 3.84 0.54
C LEU A 158 21.14 5.31 0.74
N SER A 159 21.82 5.99 1.69
CA SER A 159 21.57 7.41 1.96
C SER A 159 21.84 8.31 0.75
N SER A 160 22.92 8.02 0.00
CA SER A 160 23.25 8.72 -1.24
C SER A 160 22.17 8.52 -2.31
N VAL A 161 21.74 7.28 -2.53
CA VAL A 161 20.66 6.94 -3.49
C VAL A 161 19.35 7.64 -3.13
N LEU A 162 18.92 7.58 -1.86
CA LEU A 162 17.71 8.27 -1.41
C LEU A 162 17.80 9.80 -1.55
N THR A 163 18.98 10.38 -1.33
CA THR A 163 19.19 11.82 -1.51
C THR A 163 19.06 12.22 -2.99
N ARG A 164 19.66 11.44 -3.90
CA ARG A 164 19.54 11.67 -5.35
C ARG A 164 18.11 11.45 -5.85
N LEU A 165 17.39 10.45 -5.33
CA LEU A 165 15.97 10.25 -5.63
C LEU A 165 15.13 11.47 -5.22
N ARG A 166 15.32 11.99 -4.00
CA ARG A 166 14.65 13.21 -3.51
C ARG A 166 14.93 14.45 -4.35
N GLN A 167 16.13 14.56 -4.92
CA GLN A 167 16.51 15.69 -5.79
C GLN A 167 15.94 15.57 -7.20
N ARG A 168 15.89 14.35 -7.75
CA ARG A 168 15.56 14.14 -9.17
C ARG A 168 14.07 13.93 -9.41
N VAL A 169 13.40 13.24 -8.50
CA VAL A 169 12.02 12.81 -8.68
C VAL A 169 11.09 13.76 -7.94
N VAL A 170 10.24 14.45 -8.72
CA VAL A 170 9.23 15.36 -8.17
C VAL A 170 8.29 14.61 -7.25
N ASP A 171 7.97 15.21 -6.10
CA ASP A 171 7.09 14.64 -5.08
C ASP A 171 7.57 13.31 -4.46
N PHE A 172 8.86 12.95 -4.59
CA PHE A 172 9.38 11.73 -3.97
C PHE A 172 9.15 11.67 -2.45
N HIS A 173 9.24 12.80 -1.76
CA HIS A 173 8.97 12.91 -0.33
C HIS A 173 7.53 12.49 0.05
N ARG A 174 6.56 12.66 -0.85
CA ARG A 174 5.17 12.22 -0.62
C ARG A 174 5.03 10.71 -0.77
N LEU A 175 5.78 10.11 -1.70
CA LEU A 175 5.90 8.66 -1.75
C LEU A 175 6.54 8.16 -0.45
N GLU A 176 7.64 8.77 0.01
CA GLU A 176 8.23 8.44 1.32
C GLU A 176 7.22 8.57 2.47
N ALA A 177 6.35 9.60 2.46
CA ALA A 177 5.29 9.74 3.45
C ALA A 177 4.28 8.58 3.42
N ALA A 178 3.93 8.05 2.25
CA ALA A 178 3.07 6.85 2.16
C ALA A 178 3.74 5.63 2.82
N TRP A 179 5.05 5.45 2.62
CA TRP A 179 5.80 4.42 3.33
C TRP A 179 5.86 4.70 4.83
N ASP A 180 5.95 5.96 5.22
CA ASP A 180 5.97 6.34 6.62
C ASP A 180 4.65 6.07 7.34
N ILE A 181 3.52 6.14 6.63
CA ILE A 181 2.19 5.74 7.11
C ILE A 181 2.10 4.21 7.24
N ALA A 182 2.71 3.45 6.34
CA ALA A 182 2.67 1.99 6.37
C ALA A 182 3.31 1.39 7.63
N ALA A 183 4.25 2.12 8.26
CA ALA A 183 4.85 1.74 9.54
C ALA A 183 3.97 2.05 10.77
N LEU A 184 2.82 2.72 10.58
CA LEU A 184 1.89 3.05 11.66
C LEU A 184 0.89 1.91 11.89
N PRO A 185 0.29 1.80 13.09
CA PRO A 185 -0.81 0.87 13.34
C PRO A 185 -1.96 1.06 12.35
N GLY A 186 -2.53 -0.04 11.84
CA GLY A 186 -3.58 -0.03 10.82
C GLY A 186 -4.76 0.90 11.13
N VAL A 187 -5.11 1.05 12.41
CA VAL A 187 -6.22 1.89 12.90
C VAL A 187 -6.06 3.38 12.55
N ILE A 188 -4.82 3.86 12.38
CA ILE A 188 -4.53 5.26 12.05
C ILE A 188 -4.01 5.44 10.61
N GLN A 189 -3.75 4.35 9.88
CA GLN A 189 -3.23 4.43 8.51
C GLN A 189 -4.20 5.16 7.59
N ASP A 190 -5.49 4.82 7.62
CA ASP A 190 -6.49 5.40 6.71
C ASP A 190 -6.67 6.90 6.94
N GLN A 191 -6.71 7.35 8.20
CA GLN A 191 -6.77 8.79 8.52
C GLN A 191 -5.54 9.54 7.99
N ARG A 192 -4.33 9.00 8.20
CA ARG A 192 -3.10 9.64 7.71
C ARG A 192 -2.99 9.61 6.19
N LEU A 193 -3.51 8.57 5.57
CA LEU A 193 -3.61 8.48 4.12
C LEU A 193 -4.54 9.56 3.56
N ASP A 194 -5.69 9.80 4.20
CA ASP A 194 -6.60 10.88 3.81
C ASP A 194 -5.94 12.26 3.92
N GLU A 195 -5.18 12.51 4.99
CA GLU A 195 -4.38 13.75 5.17
C GLU A 195 -3.35 13.92 4.04
N LEU A 196 -2.62 12.85 3.71
CA LEU A 196 -1.63 12.86 2.63
C LEU A 196 -2.28 13.16 1.26
N LEU A 197 -3.41 12.53 0.97
CA LEU A 197 -4.11 12.67 -0.32
C LEU A 197 -4.86 14.01 -0.45
N ALA A 198 -5.35 14.56 0.66
CA ALA A 198 -5.91 15.92 0.69
C ALA A 198 -4.85 16.96 0.31
N GLY A 199 -3.64 16.85 0.85
CA GLY A 199 -2.50 17.68 0.47
C GLY A 199 -1.96 17.40 -0.94
N ALA A 200 -2.17 16.20 -1.48
CA ALA A 200 -1.77 15.85 -2.85
C ALA A 200 -2.72 16.41 -3.92
N SER A 201 -4.00 16.62 -3.57
CA SER A 201 -4.98 17.24 -4.48
C SER A 201 -4.66 18.70 -4.81
N THR A 202 -3.81 19.37 -4.01
CA THR A 202 -3.31 20.73 -4.28
C THR A 202 -2.02 20.71 -5.13
N THR A 203 -1.90 19.80 -6.09
CA THR A 203 -0.68 19.63 -6.90
C THR A 203 -0.45 20.83 -7.81
N ARG A 204 0.10 21.92 -7.24
CA ARG A 204 0.60 23.09 -7.97
C ARG A 204 1.64 22.71 -9.04
N ASP A 205 2.26 21.54 -8.89
CA ASP A 205 3.37 21.08 -9.73
C ASP A 205 2.95 20.14 -10.86
N ALA A 206 1.65 19.80 -10.99
CA ALA A 206 1.16 18.87 -12.01
C ALA A 206 0.56 19.61 -13.22
N LEU A 207 1.32 19.77 -14.30
CA LEU A 207 0.84 20.36 -15.56
C LEU A 207 0.05 19.37 -16.43
N GLY A 208 0.26 18.06 -16.24
CA GLY A 208 -0.37 17.02 -17.05
C GLY A 208 -0.79 15.79 -16.27
N VAL A 209 -1.61 14.94 -16.90
CA VAL A 209 -2.02 13.64 -16.33
C VAL A 209 -2.02 12.57 -17.43
N VAL A 210 -1.37 11.44 -17.12
CA VAL A 210 -1.53 10.18 -17.82
C VAL A 210 -2.64 9.39 -17.13
N TRP A 211 -3.77 9.29 -17.81
CA TRP A 211 -4.96 8.63 -17.29
C TRP A 211 -4.89 7.14 -17.57
N SER A 212 -5.13 6.34 -16.54
CA SER A 212 -5.15 4.88 -16.65
C SER A 212 -6.55 4.38 -17.01
N PRO A 213 -6.69 3.25 -17.75
CA PRO A 213 -8.00 2.66 -18.01
C PRO A 213 -8.73 2.30 -16.71
N ARG A 214 -10.02 2.67 -16.59
CA ARG A 214 -10.89 2.31 -15.46
C ARG A 214 -11.33 0.85 -15.57
N ARG A 215 -10.41 -0.06 -15.28
CA ARG A 215 -10.69 -1.49 -15.14
C ARG A 215 -9.66 -2.09 -14.20
N ASN A 216 -10.07 -3.16 -13.52
CA ASN A 216 -9.15 -3.87 -12.67
C ASN A 216 -8.03 -4.52 -13.48
N GLU A 217 -6.82 -4.46 -12.92
CA GLU A 217 -5.68 -5.16 -13.50
C GLU A 217 -5.91 -6.68 -13.37
N ARG A 218 -5.41 -7.46 -14.34
CA ARG A 218 -5.75 -8.89 -14.40
C ARG A 218 -5.29 -9.61 -13.13
N GLY A 219 -6.23 -10.19 -12.39
CA GLY A 219 -5.94 -10.89 -11.13
C GLY A 219 -5.72 -9.96 -9.93
N CYS A 220 -6.17 -8.71 -10.04
CA CYS A 220 -6.18 -7.71 -8.97
C CYS A 220 -7.61 -7.19 -8.78
N ASP A 221 -7.89 -6.67 -7.58
CA ASP A 221 -9.15 -6.02 -7.21
C ASP A 221 -9.11 -4.48 -7.38
N TRP A 222 -7.98 -3.97 -7.84
CA TRP A 222 -7.74 -2.55 -8.05
C TRP A 222 -7.53 -2.19 -9.52
N SER A 223 -7.85 -0.94 -9.87
CA SER A 223 -7.52 -0.31 -11.14
C SER A 223 -6.21 0.48 -11.03
N MET A 224 -5.40 0.50 -12.09
CA MET A 224 -4.15 1.25 -12.11
C MET A 224 -4.39 2.73 -11.79
N PRO A 225 -3.71 3.32 -10.79
CA PRO A 225 -3.80 4.76 -10.50
C PRO A 225 -3.37 5.65 -11.69
N ASP A 226 -3.86 6.88 -11.73
CA ASP A 226 -3.43 7.87 -12.73
C ASP A 226 -2.09 8.49 -12.33
N VAL A 227 -1.25 8.85 -13.30
CA VAL A 227 0.08 9.42 -13.06
C VAL A 227 0.10 10.88 -13.47
N ALA A 228 0.47 11.76 -12.54
CA ALA A 228 0.64 13.18 -12.84
C ALA A 228 1.99 13.44 -13.53
N LEU A 229 2.02 14.50 -14.35
CA LEU A 229 3.18 14.98 -15.09
C LEU A 229 3.53 16.40 -14.64
N ASN A 230 4.82 16.69 -14.48
CA ASN A 230 5.29 18.05 -14.26
C ASN A 230 5.39 18.83 -15.59
N GLU A 231 5.85 20.07 -15.54
CA GLU A 231 6.00 20.93 -16.72
C GLU A 231 6.94 20.37 -17.80
N GLN A 232 7.92 19.55 -17.41
CA GLN A 232 8.86 18.90 -18.34
C GLN A 232 8.35 17.53 -18.82
N GLY A 233 7.13 17.12 -18.48
CA GLY A 233 6.56 15.82 -18.81
C GLY A 233 7.14 14.65 -18.00
N ALA A 234 7.89 14.93 -16.93
CA ALA A 234 8.37 13.92 -15.99
C ALA A 234 7.25 13.43 -15.08
N TRP A 235 7.29 12.16 -14.71
CA TRP A 235 6.25 11.52 -13.89
C TRP A 235 6.46 11.87 -12.41
N LEU A 236 5.40 12.27 -11.73
CA LEU A 236 5.42 12.47 -10.28
C LEU A 236 5.41 11.12 -9.54
N ALA A 237 6.06 11.08 -8.37
CA ALA A 237 6.17 9.86 -7.58
C ALA A 237 4.85 9.39 -6.97
N LEU A 238 3.98 10.32 -6.56
CA LEU A 238 2.69 9.99 -5.95
C LEU A 238 1.59 9.93 -7.03
N THR A 239 0.95 8.77 -7.16
CA THR A 239 -0.12 8.53 -8.13
C THR A 239 -1.49 8.91 -7.56
N ARG A 240 -2.50 9.02 -8.44
CA ARG A 240 -3.88 9.38 -8.07
C ARG A 240 -4.78 8.16 -8.12
N LEU A 241 -5.21 7.68 -6.96
CA LEU A 241 -6.06 6.51 -6.80
C LEU A 241 -7.43 6.71 -7.48
N GLN A 242 -7.83 5.81 -8.37
CA GLN A 242 -9.02 6.01 -9.20
C GLN A 242 -10.34 5.85 -8.45
N HIS A 243 -10.38 5.02 -7.40
CA HIS A 243 -11.59 4.82 -6.58
C HIS A 243 -11.89 6.01 -5.67
N ARG A 244 -10.92 6.90 -5.43
CA ARG A 244 -11.09 8.19 -4.72
C ARG A 244 -11.52 9.35 -5.64
N GLN A 245 -11.65 9.10 -6.94
CA GLN A 245 -12.03 10.11 -7.93
C GLN A 245 -13.50 10.01 -8.32
N LEU A 246 -14.06 11.12 -8.79
CA LEU A 246 -15.43 11.18 -9.31
C LEU A 246 -15.61 10.21 -10.49
N ALA A 247 -16.83 9.68 -10.62
CA ALA A 247 -17.22 8.84 -11.76
C ALA A 247 -17.44 9.70 -13.02
N GLY A 248 -17.18 9.12 -14.19
CA GLY A 248 -17.30 9.80 -15.49
C GLY A 248 -16.08 10.63 -15.89
N TRP A 249 -15.93 10.91 -17.19
CA TRP A 249 -14.80 11.70 -17.69
C TRP A 249 -14.93 13.18 -17.33
N GLN A 250 -16.04 13.81 -17.71
CA GLN A 250 -16.23 15.25 -17.54
C GLN A 250 -16.06 15.71 -16.07
N PRO A 251 -16.68 15.08 -15.04
CA PRO A 251 -16.48 15.52 -13.65
C PRO A 251 -15.01 15.44 -13.18
N ARG A 252 -14.24 14.44 -13.67
CA ARG A 252 -12.81 14.30 -13.33
C ARG A 252 -11.97 15.39 -14.00
N LEU A 253 -12.25 15.66 -15.27
CA LEU A 253 -11.55 16.70 -16.02
C LEU A 253 -11.81 18.08 -15.41
N VAL A 254 -13.06 18.37 -15.05
CA VAL A 254 -13.46 19.61 -14.36
C VAL A 254 -12.79 19.73 -12.99
N ARG A 255 -12.72 18.64 -12.20
CA ARG A 255 -12.09 18.67 -10.86
C ARG A 255 -10.60 19.03 -10.90
N CYS A 256 -9.91 18.74 -11.99
CA CYS A 256 -8.51 19.10 -12.18
C CYS A 256 -8.32 20.36 -13.05
N ALA A 257 -9.42 21.02 -13.44
CA ALA A 257 -9.36 22.24 -14.23
C ALA A 257 -8.73 23.38 -13.42
N GLY A 258 -7.76 24.09 -14.03
CA GLY A 258 -7.03 25.19 -13.40
C GLY A 258 -5.55 24.87 -13.17
N ASP A 259 -5.24 23.63 -12.77
CA ASP A 259 -3.85 23.19 -12.51
C ASP A 259 -3.31 22.31 -13.65
N VAL A 260 -4.16 21.51 -14.30
CA VAL A 260 -3.77 20.56 -15.35
C VAL A 260 -4.14 21.09 -16.74
N ALA A 261 -3.14 21.21 -17.61
CA ALA A 261 -3.29 21.65 -19.00
C ALA A 261 -3.22 20.50 -20.03
N VAL A 262 -2.62 19.35 -19.66
CA VAL A 262 -2.33 18.24 -20.58
C VAL A 262 -3.01 16.93 -20.11
N HIS A 263 -3.76 16.28 -21.01
CA HIS A 263 -4.47 15.04 -20.71
C HIS A 263 -4.11 13.92 -21.70
N LEU A 264 -3.41 12.88 -21.22
CA LEU A 264 -3.13 11.68 -22.02
C LEU A 264 -4.16 10.60 -21.67
N LEU A 265 -5.17 10.47 -22.52
CA LEU A 265 -6.39 9.68 -22.30
C LEU A 265 -6.24 8.27 -22.89
N PRO A 266 -6.56 7.20 -22.14
CA PRO A 266 -6.39 5.82 -22.57
C PRO A 266 -7.41 5.39 -23.62
N THR A 267 -8.49 6.18 -23.76
CA THR A 267 -9.61 5.98 -24.67
C THR A 267 -10.19 7.34 -25.03
N LEU A 268 -10.82 7.45 -26.21
CA LEU A 268 -11.55 8.67 -26.57
C LEU A 268 -12.69 8.89 -25.56
N PRO A 269 -12.77 10.07 -24.92
CA PRO A 269 -13.83 10.35 -23.97
C PRO A 269 -15.16 10.53 -24.70
N ASP A 270 -16.26 10.57 -23.94
CA ASP A 270 -17.57 10.86 -24.50
C ASP A 270 -17.63 12.27 -25.12
N ALA A 271 -18.68 12.53 -25.91
CA ALA A 271 -18.83 13.77 -26.66
C ALA A 271 -18.89 15.02 -25.75
N GLU A 272 -19.47 14.89 -24.56
CA GLU A 272 -19.59 15.98 -23.60
C GLU A 272 -18.21 16.36 -23.02
N ALA A 273 -17.43 15.37 -22.57
CA ALA A 273 -16.08 15.58 -22.08
C ALA A 273 -15.14 16.08 -23.19
N LEU A 274 -15.28 15.58 -24.43
CA LEU A 274 -14.50 16.04 -25.57
C LEU A 274 -14.82 17.50 -25.93
N ALA A 275 -16.10 17.86 -25.95
CA ALA A 275 -16.54 19.24 -26.18
C ALA A 275 -16.00 20.18 -25.09
N TRP A 276 -16.01 19.75 -23.82
CA TRP A 276 -15.45 20.53 -22.71
C TRP A 276 -13.94 20.73 -22.86
N LEU A 277 -13.16 19.68 -23.17
CA LEU A 277 -11.72 19.78 -23.41
C LEU A 277 -11.39 20.78 -24.53
N ASN A 278 -12.16 20.74 -25.62
CA ASN A 278 -11.99 21.65 -26.75
C ASN A 278 -12.37 23.10 -26.38
N ALA A 279 -13.48 23.30 -25.66
CA ALA A 279 -13.91 24.63 -25.22
C ALA A 279 -12.86 25.29 -24.30
N GLN A 280 -12.25 24.51 -23.41
CA GLN A 280 -11.18 24.97 -22.52
C GLN A 280 -9.81 25.10 -23.21
N HIS A 281 -9.71 24.78 -24.51
CA HIS A 281 -8.47 24.79 -25.29
C HIS A 281 -7.36 23.89 -24.70
N LEU A 282 -7.71 22.87 -23.90
CA LEU A 282 -6.77 21.98 -23.23
C LEU A 282 -6.10 20.99 -24.17
N THR A 283 -4.82 20.71 -23.94
CA THR A 283 -4.06 19.74 -24.72
C THR A 283 -4.51 18.33 -24.35
N TRP A 284 -4.93 17.54 -25.34
CA TRP A 284 -5.27 16.14 -25.12
C TRP A 284 -4.71 15.23 -26.21
N VAL A 285 -4.32 14.04 -25.78
CA VAL A 285 -3.93 12.93 -26.65
C VAL A 285 -4.77 11.74 -26.24
N SER A 286 -5.49 11.15 -27.19
CA SER A 286 -6.34 10.00 -26.90
C SER A 286 -5.88 8.78 -27.66
N MET A 287 -5.55 7.70 -26.96
CA MET A 287 -5.45 6.38 -27.57
C MET A 287 -6.81 5.93 -28.08
N VAL A 288 -6.83 5.32 -29.27
CA VAL A 288 -8.06 4.84 -29.90
C VAL A 288 -7.84 3.48 -30.57
N PRO A 289 -8.89 2.66 -30.69
CA PRO A 289 -8.77 1.39 -31.40
C PRO A 289 -8.55 1.62 -32.90
N ALA A 290 -7.98 0.63 -33.59
CA ALA A 290 -7.79 0.67 -35.03
C ALA A 290 -9.11 0.79 -35.83
N SER A 291 -10.24 0.42 -35.21
CA SER A 291 -11.59 0.54 -35.77
C SER A 291 -12.21 1.93 -35.58
N GLN A 292 -11.54 2.84 -34.84
CA GLN A 292 -12.00 4.21 -34.66
C GLN A 292 -12.22 4.85 -36.03
N ARG A 293 -13.36 5.53 -36.17
CA ARG A 293 -13.74 6.17 -37.43
C ARG A 293 -13.47 7.66 -37.38
N VAL A 294 -13.01 8.20 -38.50
CA VAL A 294 -12.76 9.61 -38.76
C VAL A 294 -13.22 9.96 -40.17
N TYR A 295 -13.46 11.24 -40.43
CA TYR A 295 -13.73 11.75 -41.76
C TYR A 295 -12.46 12.38 -42.34
N CYS A 296 -12.04 11.93 -43.52
CA CYS A 296 -10.91 12.50 -44.25
C CYS A 296 -11.41 12.88 -45.65
N GLN A 297 -11.23 14.15 -46.04
CA GLN A 297 -11.69 14.67 -47.33
C GLN A 297 -13.19 14.40 -47.61
N GLY A 298 -14.03 14.45 -46.57
CA GLY A 298 -15.48 14.21 -46.65
C GLY A 298 -15.90 12.73 -46.58
N GLU A 299 -14.97 11.80 -46.73
CA GLU A 299 -15.22 10.36 -46.71
C GLU A 299 -14.90 9.73 -45.35
N ARG A 300 -15.65 8.68 -44.98
CA ARG A 300 -15.52 8.05 -43.65
C ARG A 300 -14.60 6.84 -43.69
N TYR A 301 -13.51 6.88 -42.93
CA TYR A 301 -12.52 5.79 -42.85
C TYR A 301 -12.39 5.26 -41.42
N THR A 302 -11.98 3.99 -41.30
CA THR A 302 -11.38 3.50 -40.06
C THR A 302 -9.90 3.88 -40.02
N LEU A 303 -9.30 4.05 -38.84
CA LEU A 303 -7.86 4.31 -38.75
C LEU A 303 -7.03 3.19 -39.36
N ARG A 304 -7.48 1.93 -39.27
CA ARG A 304 -6.83 0.81 -39.95
C ARG A 304 -6.75 1.01 -41.46
N SER A 305 -7.88 1.32 -42.10
CA SER A 305 -7.94 1.52 -43.55
C SER A 305 -7.20 2.79 -43.98
N LEU A 306 -7.31 3.85 -43.18
CA LEU A 306 -6.64 5.13 -43.44
C LEU A 306 -5.11 4.98 -43.46
N PHE A 307 -4.57 4.14 -42.57
CA PHE A 307 -3.12 3.90 -42.46
C PHE A 307 -2.64 2.60 -43.11
N GLN A 308 -3.39 2.03 -44.04
CA GLN A 308 -3.05 0.74 -44.64
C GLN A 308 -1.78 0.81 -45.50
N GLU A 309 -1.62 1.89 -46.27
CA GLU A 309 -0.48 2.10 -47.19
C GLU A 309 0.42 3.26 -46.75
N SER A 310 0.23 3.77 -45.53
CA SER A 310 0.99 4.93 -45.08
C SER A 310 2.46 4.62 -44.86
N THR A 311 3.32 5.48 -45.40
CA THR A 311 4.74 5.52 -45.08
C THR A 311 4.92 6.18 -43.71
N LEU A 312 5.55 5.48 -42.78
CA LEU A 312 5.88 6.04 -41.46
C LEU A 312 7.06 6.99 -41.64
N THR A 313 6.80 8.29 -41.52
CA THR A 313 7.72 9.36 -41.90
C THR A 313 8.66 9.78 -40.77
N HIS A 314 8.23 9.65 -39.52
CA HIS A 314 9.00 10.09 -38.36
C HIS A 314 9.49 8.88 -37.59
N SER A 315 10.80 8.77 -37.37
CA SER A 315 11.41 7.67 -36.62
C SER A 315 12.26 8.19 -35.47
N VAL A 316 11.98 7.73 -34.26
CA VAL A 316 12.66 8.18 -33.03
C VAL A 316 12.94 7.00 -32.10
N GLY A 317 14.12 6.99 -31.47
CA GLY A 317 14.47 6.02 -30.45
C GLY A 317 13.69 6.29 -29.16
N ILE A 318 13.09 5.24 -28.58
CA ILE A 318 12.33 5.32 -27.34
C ILE A 318 12.72 4.22 -26.36
N ARG A 319 12.42 4.44 -25.09
CA ARG A 319 12.33 3.37 -24.10
C ARG A 319 10.89 2.86 -24.05
N PHE A 320 10.70 1.56 -24.20
CA PHE A 320 9.39 0.93 -24.12
C PHE A 320 9.49 -0.39 -23.35
N ARG A 321 8.78 -0.49 -22.21
CA ARG A 321 8.78 -1.68 -21.34
C ARG A 321 10.19 -2.16 -20.96
N GLY A 322 11.04 -1.23 -20.54
CA GLY A 322 12.40 -1.55 -20.10
C GLY A 322 13.38 -1.85 -21.23
N GLN A 323 13.05 -1.60 -22.49
CA GLN A 323 13.90 -1.89 -23.64
C GLN A 323 14.03 -0.68 -24.58
N SER A 324 15.17 -0.59 -25.27
CA SER A 324 15.42 0.44 -26.26
C SER A 324 14.79 -0.02 -27.56
N MET A 325 13.87 0.77 -28.09
CA MET A 325 13.00 0.44 -29.21
C MET A 325 12.98 1.62 -30.18
N GLN A 326 12.51 1.38 -31.41
CA GLN A 326 12.27 2.43 -32.38
C GLN A 326 10.77 2.69 -32.49
N LEU A 327 10.35 3.96 -32.44
CA LEU A 327 8.98 4.38 -32.78
C LEU A 327 9.00 5.01 -34.17
N SER A 328 8.26 4.42 -35.10
CA SER A 328 7.98 4.98 -36.40
C SER A 328 6.53 5.46 -36.46
N SER A 329 6.27 6.69 -36.89
CA SER A 329 4.94 7.30 -36.85
C SER A 329 4.60 8.12 -38.09
N ALA A 330 3.30 8.27 -38.32
CA ALA A 330 2.72 9.14 -39.33
C ALA A 330 1.38 9.70 -38.82
N TYR A 331 0.93 10.80 -39.42
CA TYR A 331 -0.36 11.39 -39.15
C TYR A 331 -1.06 11.87 -40.42
N VAL A 332 -2.37 12.03 -40.31
CA VAL A 332 -3.24 12.59 -41.36
C VAL A 332 -4.23 13.55 -40.71
N GLU A 333 -4.46 14.70 -41.32
CA GLU A 333 -5.53 15.62 -40.92
C GLU A 333 -6.90 15.00 -41.20
N ALA A 334 -7.78 15.04 -40.21
CA ALA A 334 -9.11 14.46 -40.29
C ALA A 334 -10.11 15.26 -39.44
N GLN A 335 -11.36 14.83 -39.47
CA GLN A 335 -12.40 15.27 -38.55
C GLN A 335 -12.87 14.09 -37.70
N ASP A 336 -13.13 14.34 -36.42
CA ASP A 336 -13.80 13.35 -35.58
C ASP A 336 -15.27 13.15 -36.00
N VAL A 337 -15.97 12.25 -35.32
CA VAL A 337 -17.38 11.96 -35.63
C VAL A 337 -18.34 13.13 -35.36
N SER A 338 -17.88 14.13 -34.62
CA SER A 338 -18.63 15.34 -34.27
C SER A 338 -18.25 16.53 -35.17
N GLY A 339 -17.35 16.33 -36.16
CA GLY A 339 -16.89 17.35 -37.08
C GLY A 339 -15.74 18.22 -36.56
N ASN A 340 -15.16 17.91 -35.39
CA ASN A 340 -14.03 18.67 -34.88
C ASN A 340 -12.74 18.31 -35.64
N PRO A 341 -11.87 19.28 -35.97
CA PRO A 341 -10.62 19.01 -36.65
C PRO A 341 -9.61 18.32 -35.70
N VAL A 342 -9.09 17.18 -36.14
CA VAL A 342 -8.16 16.33 -35.40
C VAL A 342 -7.00 15.88 -36.29
N LEU A 343 -5.89 15.53 -35.67
CA LEU A 343 -4.88 14.69 -36.32
C LEU A 343 -5.13 13.24 -35.92
N ALA A 344 -5.28 12.38 -36.92
CA ALA A 344 -5.24 10.94 -36.72
C ALA A 344 -3.77 10.50 -36.80
N TRP A 345 -3.32 9.71 -35.83
CA TRP A 345 -1.95 9.23 -35.75
C TRP A 345 -1.89 7.71 -35.81
N VAL A 346 -0.82 7.20 -36.41
CA VAL A 346 -0.38 5.81 -36.27
C VAL A 346 1.06 5.79 -35.79
N GLY A 347 1.37 4.85 -34.91
CA GLY A 347 2.72 4.59 -34.43
C GLY A 347 3.00 3.11 -34.34
N GLU A 348 4.15 2.70 -34.82
CA GLU A 348 4.66 1.34 -34.73
C GLU A 348 5.94 1.35 -33.90
N VAL A 349 5.93 0.58 -32.81
CA VAL A 349 7.14 0.30 -32.02
C VAL A 349 7.75 -0.99 -32.54
N SER A 350 9.01 -0.94 -32.92
CA SER A 350 9.78 -2.08 -33.40
C SER A 350 11.08 -2.25 -32.62
N ASP A 351 11.56 -3.49 -32.62
CA ASP A 351 12.90 -3.80 -32.14
C ASP A 351 13.94 -3.30 -33.17
N PRO A 352 14.96 -2.52 -32.75
CA PRO A 352 15.86 -1.86 -33.68
C PRO A 352 16.84 -2.83 -34.37
N GLU A 353 17.12 -3.99 -33.76
CA GLU A 353 18.06 -4.98 -34.31
C GLU A 353 17.36 -5.90 -35.31
N SER A 354 16.16 -6.40 -34.96
CA SER A 354 15.40 -7.36 -35.76
C SER A 354 14.37 -6.71 -36.68
N THR A 355 14.10 -5.41 -36.53
CA THR A 355 13.01 -4.65 -37.19
C THR A 355 11.60 -5.21 -36.93
N LYS A 356 11.48 -6.19 -36.02
CA LYS A 356 10.21 -6.84 -35.71
C LYS A 356 9.28 -5.84 -35.03
N ARG A 357 8.09 -5.65 -35.59
CA ARG A 357 7.04 -4.85 -34.96
C ARG A 357 6.55 -5.48 -33.67
N ILE A 358 6.74 -4.78 -32.56
CA ILE A 358 6.29 -5.16 -31.22
C ILE A 358 4.85 -4.75 -31.00
N VAL A 359 4.52 -3.50 -31.36
CA VAL A 359 3.17 -2.99 -31.17
C VAL A 359 2.82 -1.90 -32.19
N ARG A 360 1.55 -1.84 -32.59
CA ARG A 360 0.97 -0.74 -33.38
C ARG A 360 -0.12 -0.07 -32.55
N ARG A 361 -0.13 1.26 -32.55
CA ARG A 361 -1.04 2.11 -31.79
C ARG A 361 -1.58 3.23 -32.68
N TYR A 362 -2.73 3.74 -32.28
CA TYR A 362 -3.42 4.82 -32.96
C TYR A 362 -3.86 5.86 -31.94
N TRP A 363 -3.80 7.12 -32.35
CA TRP A 363 -4.24 8.25 -31.52
C TRP A 363 -5.08 9.23 -32.30
N LEU A 364 -5.89 9.97 -31.57
CA LEU A 364 -6.45 11.25 -32.02
C LEU A 364 -5.88 12.37 -31.15
N THR A 365 -5.58 13.50 -31.76
CA THR A 365 -5.19 14.75 -31.08
C THR A 365 -5.91 15.92 -31.75
N PRO A 366 -6.07 17.08 -31.08
CA PRO A 366 -6.55 18.28 -31.75
C PRO A 366 -5.64 18.68 -32.92
N ALA A 367 -6.24 19.11 -34.04
CA ALA A 367 -5.48 19.58 -35.20
C ALA A 367 -4.53 20.74 -34.88
N ARG A 368 -4.96 21.64 -33.98
CA ARG A 368 -4.20 22.83 -33.56
C ARG A 368 -2.84 22.55 -32.93
N LEU A 369 -2.59 21.32 -32.45
CA LEU A 369 -1.33 20.95 -31.81
C LEU A 369 -0.22 20.62 -32.83
N GLY A 370 -0.58 20.36 -34.09
CA GLY A 370 0.39 19.99 -35.12
C GLY A 370 1.22 18.74 -34.76
N SER A 371 2.43 18.66 -35.32
CA SER A 371 3.35 17.54 -35.10
C SER A 371 4.08 17.55 -33.76
N ASP A 372 4.07 18.67 -33.05
CA ASP A 372 4.82 18.86 -31.79
C ASP A 372 4.28 17.97 -30.65
N VAL A 373 3.10 17.38 -30.85
CA VAL A 373 2.45 16.44 -29.92
C VAL A 373 3.18 15.07 -29.84
N LEU A 374 4.14 14.78 -30.72
CA LEU A 374 4.84 13.49 -30.77
C LEU A 374 5.45 13.09 -29.41
N THR A 375 6.02 14.05 -28.66
CA THR A 375 6.56 13.79 -27.32
C THR A 375 5.49 13.28 -26.36
N LEU A 376 4.27 13.80 -26.43
CA LEU A 376 3.15 13.35 -25.60
C LEU A 376 2.66 11.95 -25.99
N LEU A 377 2.69 11.61 -27.29
CA LEU A 377 2.41 10.23 -27.75
C LEU A 377 3.46 9.26 -27.18
N ILE A 378 4.73 9.65 -27.17
CA ILE A 378 5.83 8.86 -26.58
C ILE A 378 5.62 8.69 -25.07
N THR A 379 5.31 9.77 -24.34
CA THR A 379 5.01 9.70 -22.90
C THR A 379 3.85 8.75 -22.62
N GLN A 380 2.80 8.79 -23.45
CA GLN A 380 1.67 7.87 -23.32
C GLN A 380 2.07 6.42 -23.59
N LEU A 381 2.86 6.15 -24.64
CA LEU A 381 3.39 4.81 -24.94
C LEU A 381 4.25 4.27 -23.80
N GLN A 382 5.10 5.11 -23.22
CA GLN A 382 5.99 4.73 -22.12
C GLN A 382 5.20 4.28 -20.88
N SER A 383 3.99 4.82 -20.68
CA SER A 383 3.11 4.44 -19.57
C SER A 383 2.49 3.04 -19.69
N ASP A 384 2.48 2.40 -20.88
CA ASP A 384 1.85 1.09 -21.12
C ASP A 384 2.39 -0.04 -20.19
N GLY A 385 3.60 0.11 -19.64
CA GLY A 385 4.21 -0.85 -18.73
C GLY A 385 3.80 -0.71 -17.27
N LEU A 386 3.23 0.43 -16.87
CA LEU A 386 3.06 0.80 -15.46
C LEU A 386 2.15 -0.13 -14.67
N ALA A 387 1.06 -0.62 -15.27
CA ALA A 387 0.14 -1.52 -14.57
C ALA A 387 0.82 -2.86 -14.21
N SER A 388 1.70 -3.36 -15.10
CA SER A 388 2.46 -4.59 -14.85
C SER A 388 3.53 -4.40 -13.78
N LEU A 389 4.21 -3.25 -13.79
CA LEU A 389 5.17 -2.87 -12.74
C LEU A 389 4.47 -2.69 -11.39
N THR A 390 3.34 -1.97 -11.36
CA THR A 390 2.53 -1.76 -10.15
C THR A 390 2.08 -3.09 -9.57
N LYS A 391 1.59 -4.01 -10.40
CA LYS A 391 1.21 -5.36 -9.94
C LYS A 391 2.38 -6.12 -9.32
N ARG A 392 3.55 -6.06 -9.95
CA ARG A 392 4.76 -6.71 -9.42
C ARG A 392 5.16 -6.13 -8.05
N ALA A 393 5.21 -4.81 -7.91
CA ALA A 393 5.52 -4.16 -6.64
C ALA A 393 4.46 -4.47 -5.58
N TRP A 394 3.18 -4.44 -5.95
CA TRP A 394 2.07 -4.74 -5.04
C TRP A 394 2.18 -6.17 -4.48
N GLN A 395 2.56 -7.15 -5.31
CA GLN A 395 2.79 -8.52 -4.87
C GLN A 395 3.98 -8.62 -3.91
N GLN A 396 5.10 -7.96 -4.23
CA GLN A 396 6.27 -7.92 -3.34
C GLN A 396 5.95 -7.31 -1.98
N LEU A 397 5.18 -6.21 -1.96
CA LEU A 397 4.76 -5.56 -0.72
C LEU A 397 3.81 -6.44 0.08
N LYS A 398 2.82 -7.06 -0.58
CA LYS A 398 1.87 -7.98 0.07
C LYS A 398 2.56 -9.18 0.71
N GLU A 399 3.62 -9.70 0.10
CA GLU A 399 4.42 -10.78 0.67
C GLU A 399 5.26 -10.31 1.86
N ALA A 400 5.68 -9.05 1.86
CA ALA A 400 6.55 -8.48 2.88
C ALA A 400 5.82 -7.93 4.12
N ASP A 401 4.61 -7.40 3.95
CA ASP A 401 3.90 -6.68 5.01
C ASP A 401 3.02 -7.54 5.93
N GLY A 402 2.88 -8.84 5.64
CA GLY A 402 2.15 -9.77 6.51
C GLY A 402 0.65 -9.47 6.70
N GLY A 403 0.09 -8.48 5.98
CA GLY A 403 -1.29 -8.02 6.14
C GLY A 403 -1.47 -6.72 6.95
N ASP A 404 -0.40 -6.13 7.47
CA ASP A 404 -0.47 -4.94 8.35
C ASP A 404 -0.76 -3.62 7.61
N VAL A 405 -0.55 -3.60 6.29
CA VAL A 405 -0.74 -2.42 5.44
C VAL A 405 -2.09 -2.53 4.71
N SER A 406 -2.89 -1.46 4.78
CA SER A 406 -4.19 -1.40 4.09
C SER A 406 -4.02 -1.58 2.57
N SER A 407 -5.01 -2.19 1.91
CA SER A 407 -4.94 -2.49 0.46
C SER A 407 -4.74 -1.24 -0.39
N GLU A 408 -5.36 -0.13 0.04
CA GLU A 408 -5.26 1.16 -0.62
C GLU A 408 -3.86 1.77 -0.48
N LEU A 409 -3.30 1.77 0.73
CA LEU A 409 -1.96 2.28 0.99
C LEU A 409 -0.90 1.45 0.22
N ARG A 410 -1.06 0.13 0.22
CA ARG A 410 -0.21 -0.79 -0.56
C ARG A 410 -0.25 -0.47 -2.06
N LEU A 411 -1.43 -0.17 -2.60
CA LEU A 411 -1.58 0.23 -4.01
C LEU A 411 -0.89 1.56 -4.30
N LEU A 412 -1.02 2.54 -3.40
CA LEU A 412 -0.36 3.84 -3.53
C LEU A 412 1.17 3.70 -3.52
N MET A 413 1.72 2.92 -2.57
CA MET A 413 3.16 2.63 -2.49
C MET A 413 3.65 1.90 -3.75
N ALA A 414 2.93 0.85 -4.18
CA ALA A 414 3.30 0.03 -5.34
C ALA A 414 3.28 0.83 -6.65
N SER A 415 2.23 1.60 -6.88
CA SER A 415 2.07 2.41 -8.09
C SER A 415 3.03 3.59 -8.11
N GLY A 416 3.34 4.19 -6.96
CA GLY A 416 4.36 5.21 -6.86
C GLY A 416 5.77 4.67 -7.14
N ALA A 417 6.12 3.52 -6.58
CA ALA A 417 7.38 2.85 -6.92
C ALA A 417 7.48 2.52 -8.42
N ALA A 418 6.38 2.06 -9.03
CA ALA A 418 6.31 1.82 -10.47
C ALA A 418 6.49 3.10 -11.30
N ALA A 419 5.87 4.20 -10.90
CA ALA A 419 6.03 5.51 -11.56
C ALA A 419 7.48 5.98 -11.50
N VAL A 420 8.12 5.92 -10.33
CA VAL A 420 9.53 6.31 -10.17
C VAL A 420 10.47 5.41 -10.98
N ALA A 421 10.29 4.09 -10.91
CA ALA A 421 11.12 3.16 -11.67
C ALA A 421 10.97 3.35 -13.19
N GLY A 422 9.75 3.58 -13.67
CA GLY A 422 9.49 3.87 -15.08
C GLY A 422 10.08 5.21 -15.52
N HIS A 423 9.98 6.25 -14.71
CA HIS A 423 10.60 7.55 -14.98
C HIS A 423 12.14 7.42 -15.10
N LEU A 424 12.78 6.74 -14.16
CA LEU A 424 14.22 6.48 -14.20
C LEU A 424 14.63 5.63 -15.40
N ASP A 425 13.76 4.74 -15.87
CA ASP A 425 14.01 3.96 -17.08
C ASP A 425 13.94 4.79 -18.36
N ILE A 426 13.15 5.86 -18.38
CA ILE A 426 12.96 6.72 -19.55
C ILE A 426 14.09 7.74 -19.66
N VAL A 427 14.48 8.35 -18.54
CA VAL A 427 15.48 9.42 -18.51
C VAL A 427 16.89 8.89 -18.75
N ASP A 428 17.66 9.60 -19.60
CA ASP A 428 18.96 9.11 -20.08
C ASP A 428 20.16 10.06 -19.89
N ASP A 429 20.03 11.09 -19.04
CA ASP A 429 21.17 11.91 -18.62
C ASP A 429 22.18 11.14 -17.73
N GLU A 430 23.39 11.69 -17.62
CA GLU A 430 24.51 11.06 -16.88
C GLU A 430 24.16 10.79 -15.41
N ASP A 431 23.45 11.71 -14.75
CA ASP A 431 23.05 11.58 -13.35
C ASP A 431 22.04 10.44 -13.17
N ALA A 432 21.06 10.33 -14.08
CA ALA A 432 20.11 9.23 -14.10
C ALA A 432 20.79 7.88 -14.35
N GLN A 433 21.79 7.83 -15.23
CA GLN A 433 22.58 6.62 -15.47
C GLN A 433 23.35 6.19 -14.22
N ALA A 434 24.01 7.13 -13.53
CA ALA A 434 24.72 6.87 -12.29
C ALA A 434 23.76 6.40 -11.17
N LEU A 435 22.61 7.04 -11.02
CA LEU A 435 21.59 6.67 -10.05
C LEU A 435 21.03 5.25 -10.32
N ARG A 436 20.73 4.92 -11.57
CA ARG A 436 20.31 3.57 -11.98
C ARG A 436 21.37 2.52 -11.64
N ALA A 437 22.63 2.81 -11.93
CA ALA A 437 23.73 1.90 -11.62
C ALA A 437 23.88 1.66 -10.11
N ASP A 438 23.77 2.71 -9.30
CA ASP A 438 23.85 2.61 -7.85
C ASP A 438 22.62 1.87 -7.26
N LEU A 439 21.42 2.08 -7.78
CA LEU A 439 20.21 1.32 -7.43
C LEU A 439 20.39 -0.18 -7.70
N LEU A 440 20.83 -0.55 -8.90
CA LEU A 440 21.00 -1.96 -9.27
C LEU A 440 22.11 -2.64 -8.45
N ARG A 441 23.17 -1.91 -8.09
CA ARG A 441 24.23 -2.40 -7.20
C ARG A 441 23.71 -2.73 -5.79
N LEU A 442 22.77 -1.95 -5.26
CA LEU A 442 22.14 -2.24 -3.95
C LEU A 442 21.37 -3.56 -3.96
N LEU A 443 20.81 -3.96 -5.10
CA LEU A 443 20.15 -5.27 -5.24
C LEU A 443 21.14 -6.45 -5.27
N GLY A 444 22.46 -6.19 -5.29
CA GLY A 444 23.51 -7.22 -5.31
C GLY A 444 23.57 -8.04 -6.60
N THR A 445 22.89 -7.60 -7.67
CA THR A 445 22.84 -8.34 -8.93
C THR A 445 23.38 -7.53 -10.10
N GLN A 446 24.18 -8.17 -10.96
CA GLN A 446 24.59 -7.64 -12.27
C GLN A 446 23.43 -7.78 -13.29
N ARG A 447 22.22 -7.34 -12.92
CA ARG A 447 21.07 -7.37 -13.84
C ARG A 447 21.23 -6.29 -14.90
N LYS A 448 20.94 -6.64 -16.16
CA LYS A 448 20.84 -5.65 -17.25
C LYS A 448 19.73 -4.64 -16.94
N ARG A 449 19.91 -3.38 -17.37
CA ARG A 449 18.90 -2.31 -17.26
C ARG A 449 17.56 -2.80 -17.81
N ARG A 450 16.58 -2.93 -16.91
CA ARG A 450 15.17 -3.16 -17.19
C ARG A 450 14.35 -2.43 -16.14
N ASP A 451 13.18 -1.96 -16.54
CA ASP A 451 12.17 -1.37 -15.67
C ASP A 451 11.84 -2.26 -14.46
N THR A 452 11.71 -3.57 -14.66
CA THR A 452 11.46 -4.55 -13.59
C THR A 452 12.61 -4.68 -12.60
N ALA A 453 13.86 -4.57 -13.07
CA ALA A 453 15.03 -4.61 -12.18
C ALA A 453 15.18 -3.31 -11.39
N LEU A 454 14.88 -2.16 -12.01
CA LEU A 454 14.83 -0.86 -11.32
C LEU A 454 13.73 -0.82 -10.28
N LEU A 455 12.56 -1.39 -10.59
CA LEU A 455 11.45 -1.52 -9.65
C LEU A 455 11.86 -2.37 -8.43
N ASP A 456 12.40 -3.57 -8.65
CA ASP A 456 12.85 -4.45 -7.58
C ASP A 456 13.89 -3.73 -6.68
N ALA A 457 14.83 -2.99 -7.30
CA ALA A 457 15.85 -2.24 -6.58
C ALA A 457 15.25 -1.09 -5.76
N LEU A 458 14.29 -0.37 -6.32
CA LEU A 458 13.62 0.74 -5.64
C LEU A 458 12.77 0.24 -4.46
N VAL A 459 11.97 -0.81 -4.65
CA VAL A 459 11.19 -1.45 -3.58
C VAL A 459 12.14 -1.91 -2.46
N HIS A 460 13.25 -2.54 -2.81
CA HIS A 460 14.26 -2.96 -1.84
C HIS A 460 14.85 -1.77 -1.05
N VAL A 461 15.19 -0.67 -1.73
CA VAL A 461 15.69 0.56 -1.10
C VAL A 461 14.67 1.17 -0.13
N LEU A 462 13.40 1.22 -0.52
CA LEU A 462 12.32 1.77 0.31
C LEU A 462 12.03 0.89 1.53
N MET A 463 12.05 -0.43 1.38
CA MET A 463 11.96 -1.38 2.51
C MET A 463 13.17 -1.25 3.46
N ALA A 464 14.39 -1.12 2.92
CA ALA A 464 15.59 -0.94 3.72
C ALA A 464 15.57 0.38 4.51
N ARG A 465 15.09 1.47 3.88
CA ARG A 465 14.83 2.76 4.54
C ARG A 465 13.88 2.58 5.73
N ASP A 466 12.76 1.88 5.52
CA ASP A 466 11.75 1.69 6.56
C ASP A 466 12.30 0.89 7.75
N ALA A 467 13.02 -0.20 7.48
CA ALA A 467 13.64 -0.98 8.56
C ALA A 467 14.71 -0.22 9.35
N ILE A 468 15.54 0.60 8.70
CA ILE A 468 16.49 1.48 9.40
C ILE A 468 15.75 2.48 10.27
N ARG A 469 14.63 3.04 9.78
CA ARG A 469 13.81 3.98 10.56
C ARG A 469 13.24 3.29 11.81
N GLN A 470 12.74 2.07 11.67
CA GLN A 470 12.26 1.26 12.80
C GLN A 470 13.39 0.92 13.79
N LEU A 471 14.59 0.59 13.32
CA LEU A 471 15.76 0.36 14.19
C LEU A 471 16.25 1.65 14.88
N GLY A 472 16.14 2.78 14.19
CA GLY A 472 16.54 4.10 14.67
C GLY A 472 15.57 4.68 15.70
N SER A 473 14.26 4.42 15.59
CA SER A 473 13.28 4.75 16.63
C SER A 473 13.56 3.94 17.89
N VAL A 474 13.86 2.64 17.75
CA VAL A 474 14.28 1.76 18.86
C VAL A 474 15.58 2.24 19.52
N SER A 475 16.53 2.77 18.75
CA SER A 475 17.82 3.26 19.29
C SER A 475 17.72 4.62 20.01
N ARG A 476 16.73 5.46 19.69
CA ARG A 476 16.51 6.75 20.37
C ARG A 476 15.73 6.62 21.68
N GLU A 477 14.97 5.56 21.86
CA GLU A 477 14.33 5.21 23.13
C GLU A 477 15.33 4.68 24.18
N GLY A 478 16.57 4.34 23.76
CA GLY A 478 17.64 3.89 24.66
C GLY A 478 18.65 4.97 25.09
N VAL A 479 18.42 6.25 24.77
CA VAL A 479 19.35 7.37 25.11
C VAL A 479 18.64 8.49 25.92
N VAL A 480 17.51 8.20 26.57
CA VAL A 480 16.87 9.15 27.50
C VAL A 480 16.79 8.56 28.89
#